data_AF-A0A7S1GUL6-F1
#
_entry.id   AF-A0A7S1GUL6-F1
#
_cell.length_a   1.000
_cell.length_b   1.000
_cell.length_c   1.000
_cell.angle_alpha   90.00
_cell.angle_beta   90.00
_cell.angle_gamma   90.00
#
_symmetry.space_group_name_H-M   'P 1'
#
loop_
_entity.id
_entity.type
_entity.pdbx_description
1 polymer ?
#
loop_
_entity_poly.entity_id
_entity_poly.type
_entity_poly.pdbx_seq_one_letter_code
_entity_poly.pdbx_strand_id
1 'polypeptide(L)'
;MEARVKLAEEAIAKYEGQQQEWKDFAAREKKIGTAIAQLHAAVGPMETALTCLVCLQPLNTSVTLTPCGHTVCSECVFEGGSPPASCPECDTDCAAPGVRNLLADQLASKLVFQRQ
;
A
#
# COMPACT_ATOMS: atom_id res chain seq x y z
N MET A 1 -26.49 -57.25 -14.07
CA MET A 1 -26.02 -56.13 -14.91
C MET A 1 -26.27 -54.80 -14.20
N GLU A 2 -27.49 -54.58 -13.69
CA GLU A 2 -27.93 -53.36 -12.98
C GLU A 2 -27.07 -52.97 -11.76
N ALA A 3 -26.68 -53.91 -10.90
CA ALA A 3 -25.84 -53.60 -9.73
C ALA A 3 -24.47 -53.00 -10.08
N ARG A 4 -23.90 -53.37 -11.23
CA ARG A 4 -22.62 -52.82 -11.71
C ARG A 4 -22.79 -51.42 -12.30
N VAL A 5 -23.95 -51.15 -12.91
CA VAL A 5 -24.30 -49.81 -13.43
C VAL A 5 -24.46 -48.84 -12.27
N LYS A 6 -25.19 -49.22 -11.22
CA LYS A 6 -25.38 -48.40 -10.02
C LYS A 6 -24.06 -48.04 -9.32
N LEU A 7 -23.16 -49.02 -9.16
CA LEU A 7 -21.83 -48.77 -8.58
C LEU A 7 -20.99 -47.80 -9.44
N ALA A 8 -21.13 -47.87 -10.76
CA ALA A 8 -20.46 -46.94 -11.66
C ALA A 8 -21.04 -45.52 -11.56
N GLU A 9 -22.37 -45.38 -11.48
CA GLU A 9 -23.06 -44.09 -11.28
C GLU A 9 -22.65 -43.42 -9.97
N GLU A 10 -22.60 -44.17 -8.87
CA GLU A 10 -22.17 -43.66 -7.56
C GLU A 10 -20.69 -43.20 -7.58
N ALA A 11 -19.83 -43.93 -8.29
CA ALA A 11 -18.42 -43.55 -8.45
C ALA A 11 -18.25 -42.28 -9.31
N ILE A 12 -19.05 -42.14 -10.37
CA ILE A 12 -19.08 -40.93 -11.21
C ILE A 12 -19.53 -39.72 -10.38
N ALA A 13 -20.64 -39.85 -9.66
CA ALA A 13 -21.17 -38.76 -8.82
C ALA A 13 -20.15 -38.32 -7.74
N LYS A 14 -19.45 -39.29 -7.13
CA LYS A 14 -18.37 -38.98 -6.17
C LYS A 14 -17.21 -38.23 -6.82
N TYR A 15 -16.78 -38.66 -8.00
CA TYR A 15 -15.69 -38.02 -8.73
C TYR A 15 -16.06 -36.60 -9.20
N GLU A 16 -17.28 -36.40 -9.68
CA GLU A 16 -17.82 -35.09 -10.05
C GLU A 16 -17.89 -34.15 -8.84
N GLY A 17 -18.33 -34.65 -7.68
CA GLY A 17 -18.32 -33.90 -6.42
C GLY A 17 -16.91 -33.45 -6.03
N GLN A 18 -15.94 -34.37 -6.07
CA GLN A 18 -14.53 -34.06 -5.80
C GLN A 18 -13.95 -33.05 -6.80
N GLN A 19 -14.31 -33.15 -8.09
CA GLN A 19 -13.91 -32.16 -9.09
C GLN A 19 -14.51 -30.78 -8.80
N GLN A 20 -15.77 -30.72 -8.37
CA GLN A 20 -16.42 -29.46 -8.05
C GLN A 20 -15.80 -28.80 -6.81
N GLU A 21 -15.50 -29.57 -5.76
CA GLU A 21 -14.79 -29.09 -4.58
C GLU A 21 -13.40 -28.53 -4.94
N TRP A 22 -12.66 -29.23 -5.81
CA TRP A 22 -11.35 -28.74 -6.27
C TRP A 22 -11.47 -27.43 -7.07
N LYS A 23 -12.48 -27.32 -7.96
CA LYS A 23 -12.74 -26.07 -8.70
C LYS A 23 -13.06 -24.91 -7.76
N ASP A 24 -13.86 -25.15 -6.73
CA ASP A 24 -14.23 -24.13 -5.75
C ASP A 24 -13.02 -23.71 -4.89
N PHE A 25 -12.18 -24.66 -4.50
CA PHE A 25 -10.92 -24.39 -3.81
C PHE A 25 -9.99 -23.54 -4.68
N ALA A 26 -9.74 -23.97 -5.93
CA ALA A 26 -8.88 -23.24 -6.87
C ALA A 26 -9.41 -21.82 -7.16
N ALA A 27 -10.74 -21.66 -7.26
CA ALA A 27 -11.36 -20.35 -7.43
C ALA A 27 -11.16 -19.44 -6.21
N ARG A 28 -11.25 -19.98 -4.99
CA ARG A 28 -10.98 -19.24 -3.74
C ARG A 28 -9.50 -18.86 -3.63
N GLU A 29 -8.59 -19.79 -3.89
CA GLU A 29 -7.16 -19.55 -3.90
C GLU A 29 -6.78 -18.44 -4.89
N LYS A 30 -7.33 -18.50 -6.12
CA LYS A 30 -7.13 -17.44 -7.12
C LYS A 30 -7.63 -16.08 -6.64
N LYS A 31 -8.79 -16.02 -5.98
CA LYS A 31 -9.33 -14.78 -5.40
C LYS A 31 -8.40 -14.21 -4.33
N ILE A 32 -7.90 -15.05 -3.42
CA ILE A 32 -6.95 -14.66 -2.38
C ILE A 32 -5.65 -14.15 -3.01
N GLY A 33 -5.08 -14.89 -3.96
CA GLY A 33 -3.85 -14.48 -4.65
C GLY A 33 -4.01 -13.15 -5.37
N THR A 34 -5.16 -12.91 -6.00
CA THR A 34 -5.46 -11.63 -6.66
C THR A 34 -5.57 -10.48 -5.65
N ALA A 35 -6.24 -10.69 -4.52
CA ALA A 35 -6.37 -9.68 -3.47
C ALA A 35 -5.00 -9.31 -2.85
N ILE A 36 -4.14 -10.30 -2.59
CA ILE A 36 -2.77 -10.06 -2.10
C ILE A 36 -1.97 -9.26 -3.12
N ALA A 37 -2.03 -9.61 -4.40
CA ALA A 37 -1.33 -8.89 -5.46
C ALA A 37 -1.79 -7.43 -5.55
N GLN A 38 -3.08 -7.16 -5.39
CA GLN A 38 -3.62 -5.80 -5.35
C GLN A 38 -3.12 -5.00 -4.14
N LEU A 39 -3.08 -5.61 -2.95
CA LEU A 39 -2.56 -4.97 -1.75
C LEU A 39 -1.06 -4.63 -1.91
N HIS A 40 -0.25 -5.57 -2.41
CA HIS A 40 1.17 -5.32 -2.65
C HIS A 40 1.40 -4.20 -3.68
N ALA A 41 0.61 -4.17 -4.75
CA ALA A 41 0.69 -3.12 -5.75
C ALA A 41 0.36 -1.72 -5.19
N ALA A 42 -0.49 -1.64 -4.15
CA ALA A 42 -0.84 -0.38 -3.50
C ALA A 42 0.21 0.10 -2.48
N VAL A 43 0.97 -0.81 -1.86
CA VAL A 43 1.97 -0.45 -0.84
C VAL A 43 3.11 0.37 -1.43
N GLY A 44 3.67 -0.01 -2.59
CA GLY A 44 4.81 0.69 -3.20
C GLY A 44 4.57 2.20 -3.40
N PRO A 45 3.46 2.63 -4.04
CA PRO A 45 3.10 4.04 -4.16
C PRO A 45 2.93 4.76 -2.81
N MET A 46 2.40 4.08 -1.80
CA MET A 46 2.28 4.64 -0.44
C MET A 46 3.64 4.87 0.20
N GLU A 47 4.61 3.97 -0.03
CA GLU A 47 5.98 4.14 0.47
C GLU A 47 6.62 5.41 -0.09
N THR A 48 6.49 5.63 -1.39
CA THR A 48 7.02 6.84 -2.04
C THR A 48 6.31 8.10 -1.54
N ALA A 49 4.99 8.08 -1.35
CA ALA A 49 4.22 9.23 -0.87
C ALA A 49 4.52 9.61 0.59
N LEU A 50 5.07 8.68 1.38
CA LEU A 50 5.42 8.88 2.78
C LEU A 50 6.92 8.99 3.01
N THR A 51 7.71 9.15 1.94
CA THR A 51 9.16 9.32 1.98
C THR A 51 9.51 10.78 1.66
N CYS A 52 10.33 11.41 2.50
CA CYS A 52 10.81 12.77 2.27
C CYS A 52 11.80 12.78 1.08
N LEU A 53 11.58 13.63 0.07
CA LEU A 53 12.49 13.72 -1.07
C LEU A 53 13.85 14.37 -0.75
N VAL A 54 13.99 15.02 0.40
CA VAL A 54 15.26 15.64 0.81
C VAL A 54 16.20 14.64 1.48
N CYS A 55 15.72 13.94 2.51
CA CYS A 55 16.55 12.98 3.26
C CYS A 55 16.36 11.52 2.82
N LEU A 56 15.40 11.24 1.93
CA LEU A 56 15.04 9.90 1.44
C LEU A 56 14.67 8.92 2.56
N GLN A 57 14.25 9.43 3.71
CA GLN A 57 13.73 8.66 4.84
C GLN A 57 12.21 8.84 4.95
N PRO A 58 11.50 7.93 5.64
CA PRO A 58 10.10 8.13 5.99
C PRO A 58 9.89 9.49 6.67
N LEU A 59 8.78 10.14 6.34
CA LEU A 59 8.43 11.46 6.88
C LEU A 59 8.45 11.46 8.41
N ASN A 60 9.16 12.45 8.96
CA ASN A 60 9.22 12.71 10.40
C ASN A 60 8.99 14.21 10.63
N THR A 61 8.17 14.53 11.63
CA THR A 61 7.77 15.91 11.95
C THR A 61 7.39 16.73 10.70
N SER A 62 6.57 16.14 9.83
CA SER A 62 6.33 16.63 8.48
C SER A 62 5.56 17.94 8.40
N VAL A 63 5.87 18.68 7.34
CA VAL A 63 5.25 19.95 6.93
C VAL A 63 4.85 19.86 5.47
N THR A 64 3.67 20.36 5.16
CA THR A 64 3.18 20.53 3.79
C THR A 64 3.43 21.98 3.36
N LEU A 65 4.22 22.15 2.30
CA LEU A 65 4.60 23.45 1.75
C LEU A 65 3.43 24.06 0.97
N THR A 66 3.24 25.37 1.11
CA THR A 66 2.20 26.12 0.39
C THR A 66 2.86 27.09 -0.61
N PRO A 67 2.32 27.23 -1.83
CA PRO A 67 1.05 26.68 -2.32
C PRO A 67 1.13 25.28 -2.98
N CYS A 68 2.33 24.72 -3.16
CA CYS A 68 2.52 23.52 -4.00
C CYS A 68 1.95 22.22 -3.41
N GLY A 69 1.80 22.09 -2.10
CA GLY A 69 1.24 20.91 -1.43
C GLY A 69 2.22 19.75 -1.20
N HIS A 70 3.50 19.90 -1.56
CA HIS A 70 4.53 18.90 -1.31
C HIS A 70 4.85 18.79 0.19
N THR A 71 5.11 17.57 0.67
CA THR A 71 5.28 17.28 2.10
C THR A 71 6.67 16.74 2.38
N VAL A 72 7.36 17.38 3.31
CA VAL A 72 8.77 17.15 3.64
C VAL A 72 8.95 17.16 5.17
N CYS A 73 10.07 16.63 5.67
CA CYS A 73 10.39 16.74 7.09
C CYS A 73 10.66 18.20 7.47
N SER A 74 10.17 18.66 8.62
CA SER A 74 10.43 20.02 9.09
C SER A 74 11.92 20.32 9.17
N GLU A 75 12.72 19.39 9.69
CA GLU A 75 14.17 19.56 9.81
C GLU A 75 14.87 19.69 8.45
N CYS A 76 14.29 19.15 7.37
CA CYS A 76 14.88 19.18 6.04
C CYS A 76 14.64 20.48 5.28
N VAL A 77 13.75 21.36 5.76
CA VAL A 77 13.43 22.63 5.10
C VAL A 77 13.52 23.86 6.00
N PHE A 78 13.68 23.68 7.31
CA PHE A 78 13.86 24.76 8.27
C PHE A 78 15.27 24.75 8.89
N GLU A 79 16.32 24.63 8.09
CA GLU A 79 17.70 24.83 8.56
C GLU A 79 17.85 26.25 9.14
N GLY A 80 18.07 26.36 10.46
CA GLY A 80 18.21 27.66 11.14
C GLY A 80 16.89 28.37 11.49
N GLY A 81 15.73 27.71 11.34
CA GLY A 81 14.42 28.24 11.79
C GLY A 81 13.73 29.20 10.83
N SER A 82 14.28 29.45 9.64
CA SER A 82 13.63 30.21 8.57
C SER A 82 12.84 29.30 7.62
N PRO A 83 11.67 29.74 7.10
CA PRO A 83 10.95 28.99 6.08
C PRO A 83 11.78 28.83 4.79
N PRO A 84 11.59 27.71 4.05
CA PRO A 84 12.28 27.50 2.79
C PRO A 84 11.80 28.52 1.75
N ALA A 85 12.73 29.12 1.00
CA ALA A 85 12.38 30.07 -0.05
C ALA A 85 11.64 29.39 -1.21
N SER A 86 12.03 28.16 -1.58
CA SER A 86 11.40 27.37 -2.63
C SER A 86 11.22 25.91 -2.22
N CYS A 87 10.27 25.23 -2.88
CA CYS A 87 10.00 23.82 -2.67
C CYS A 87 11.13 22.95 -3.26
N PRO A 88 11.73 22.02 -2.50
CA PRO A 88 12.80 21.16 -3.03
C PRO A 88 12.33 20.15 -4.09
N GLU A 89 11.02 19.93 -4.23
CA GLU A 89 10.45 18.96 -5.18
C GLU A 89 10.08 19.59 -6.53
N CYS A 90 9.58 20.84 -6.52
CA CYS A 90 9.00 21.48 -7.71
C CYS A 90 9.48 22.92 -7.92
N ASP A 91 10.39 23.42 -7.09
CA ASP A 91 10.98 24.76 -7.13
C ASP A 91 9.97 25.92 -7.07
N THR A 92 8.73 25.64 -6.66
CA THR A 92 7.72 26.69 -6.44
C THR A 92 8.08 27.51 -5.21
N ASP A 93 7.99 28.84 -5.33
CA ASP A 93 8.19 29.77 -4.21
C ASP A 93 7.25 29.46 -3.05
N CYS A 94 7.82 29.16 -1.89
CA CYS A 94 7.10 28.77 -0.68
C CYS A 94 7.26 29.84 0.40
N ALA A 95 6.77 31.05 0.10
CA ALA A 95 6.96 32.21 1.00
C ALA A 95 6.24 32.08 2.36
N ALA A 96 5.29 31.16 2.50
CA ALA A 96 4.54 30.94 3.74
C ALA A 96 5.14 29.79 4.56
N PRO A 97 5.06 29.84 5.90
CA PRO A 97 5.46 28.72 6.74
C PRO A 97 4.60 27.49 6.39
N GLY A 98 5.27 26.36 6.12
CA GLY A 98 4.59 25.10 5.85
C GLY A 98 3.64 24.68 6.98
N VAL A 99 2.57 23.97 6.64
CA VAL A 99 1.55 23.52 7.59
C VAL A 99 1.93 22.14 8.11
N ARG A 100 1.95 21.94 9.44
CA ARG A 100 2.26 20.62 10.03
C ARG A 100 1.25 19.56 9.59
N ASN A 101 1.76 18.41 9.16
CA ASN A 101 0.95 17.29 8.67
C ASN A 101 1.04 16.08 9.61
N LEU A 102 0.28 16.16 10.72
CA LEU A 102 0.26 15.10 11.73
C LEU A 102 -0.19 13.74 11.18
N LEU A 103 -1.05 13.74 10.16
CA LEU A 103 -1.52 12.50 9.53
C LEU A 103 -0.42 11.84 8.73
N ALA A 104 0.39 12.60 7.99
CA ALA A 104 1.56 12.07 7.30
C ALA A 104 2.57 11.46 8.30
N ASP A 105 2.79 12.10 9.45
CA ASP A 105 3.65 11.55 10.51
C ASP A 105 3.12 10.20 11.03
N GLN A 106 1.81 10.11 11.31
CA GLN A 106 1.18 8.88 11.76
C GLN A 106 1.24 7.76 10.72
N LEU A 107 1.02 8.09 9.45
CA LEU A 107 1.07 7.11 8.36
C LEU A 107 2.50 6.63 8.10
N ALA A 108 3.48 7.54 8.10
CA ALA A 108 4.89 7.19 7.96
C ALA A 108 5.37 6.30 9.13
N SER A 109 4.90 6.56 10.35
CA SER A 109 5.21 5.73 11.52
C SER A 109 4.70 4.30 11.37
N LYS A 110 3.50 4.12 10.81
CA LYS A 110 2.95 2.78 10.50
C LYS A 110 3.73 2.09 9.39
N LEU A 111 4.21 2.85 8.40
CA LEU A 111 5.05 2.32 7.34
C LEU A 111 6.39 1.79 7.88
N VAL A 112 7.02 2.53 8.80
CA VAL A 112 8.26 2.08 9.46
C VAL A 112 8.05 0.79 10.22
N PHE A 113 6.92 0.64 10.93
CA PHE A 113 6.60 -0.59 11.67
C PHE A 113 6.45 -1.81 10.75
N GLN A 114 5.91 -1.65 9.54
CA GLN A 114 5.79 -2.76 8.58
C GLN A 114 7.13 -3.32 8.09
N ARG A 115 8.24 -2.58 8.25
CA ARG A 115 9.58 -2.97 7.80
C ARG A 115 10.43 -3.64 8.90
N GLN A 116 9.92 -3.75 10.13
CA GLN A 116 10.59 -4.42 11.26
C GLN A 116 10.19 -5.90 11.34
#